data_AF-A0A3N9N9S9-F1
#
_entry.id   AF-A0A3N9N9S9-F1
#
_cell.length_a   1.000
_cell.length_b   1.000
_cell.length_c   1.000
_cell.angle_alpha   90.00
_cell.angle_beta   90.00
_cell.angle_gamma   90.00
#
_symmetry.space_group_name_H-M   'P 1'
#
loop_
_entity.id
_entity.type
_entity.pdbx_description
1 polymer ?
#
loop_
_entity_poly.entity_id
_entity_poly.type
_entity_poly.pdbx_seq_one_letter_code
_entity_poly.pdbx_strand_id
1 'polypeptide(L)'
;MLRKNALLFIAGLLLAGVIISCQPESKPAIEGDKLREYAGALVNRSLYEQAIEVYDDYLEDYKVDKTEQANVNYIIADLYFERLNDYESALAYYLKVKHLYPESSLIDETNKKIVACLERLERSEDAQQALDEAVQLDPSDVQKKRPGEVVARIGKREITQGDLDFQISKLPPSVRDQFKTTEQKLNFLREYVATELLFDTAKRAGFDKDPEVIEGAFQAKKSLMVQKLLADRVAAKARVEEDDLELYYQAHKDDYAEKDEEGNIVREKSLQEVQEEVARDLTRKKYMDAYQAMIEKMLLTEDVQFFESRVQ
;
A
#
# COMPACT_ATOMS: atom_id res chain seq x y z
N MET A 1 40.79 -4.60 -79.19
CA MET A 1 39.86 -4.69 -80.35
C MET A 1 39.56 -6.17 -80.56
N LEU A 2 38.35 -6.69 -80.68
CA LEU A 2 36.98 -6.19 -80.77
C LEU A 2 36.05 -7.39 -80.44
N ARG A 3 34.95 -7.15 -79.71
CA ARG A 3 33.88 -8.12 -79.38
C ARG A 3 33.08 -8.56 -80.62
N LYS A 4 32.46 -9.76 -80.57
CA LYS A 4 30.99 -10.04 -80.66
C LYS A 4 30.74 -11.54 -80.95
N ASN A 5 30.05 -12.26 -80.05
CA ASN A 5 28.62 -12.69 -80.08
C ASN A 5 28.39 -13.97 -80.91
N ALA A 6 27.52 -14.94 -80.62
CA ALA A 6 26.65 -15.30 -79.50
C ALA A 6 25.92 -16.64 -79.87
N LEU A 7 25.24 -17.25 -78.89
CA LEU A 7 24.13 -18.24 -78.95
C LEU A 7 24.40 -19.75 -79.11
N LEU A 8 24.02 -20.51 -78.06
CA LEU A 8 23.16 -21.73 -78.05
C LEU A 8 22.95 -22.14 -76.56
N PHE A 9 21.84 -21.83 -75.86
CA PHE A 9 20.49 -22.44 -75.79
C PHE A 9 20.30 -23.59 -74.76
N ILE A 10 19.38 -23.33 -73.81
CA ILE A 10 18.40 -24.20 -73.10
C ILE A 10 18.78 -24.97 -71.81
N ALA A 11 18.19 -24.45 -70.71
CA ALA A 11 17.46 -25.08 -69.58
C ALA A 11 18.03 -26.24 -68.76
N GLY A 12 17.98 -26.07 -67.43
CA GLY A 12 18.07 -27.18 -66.47
C GLY A 12 18.02 -26.75 -65.00
N LEU A 13 16.81 -26.70 -64.43
CA LEU A 13 16.45 -26.94 -63.01
C LEU A 13 16.94 -26.00 -61.89
N LEU A 14 16.06 -25.04 -61.55
CA LEU A 14 15.63 -24.79 -60.17
C LEU A 14 15.00 -26.07 -59.59
N LEU A 15 15.53 -26.62 -58.49
CA LEU A 15 14.75 -27.03 -57.28
C LEU A 15 15.60 -27.78 -56.25
N ALA A 16 15.19 -27.62 -55.00
CA ALA A 16 15.29 -28.55 -53.87
C ALA A 16 16.57 -28.51 -53.00
N GLY A 17 16.45 -27.78 -51.89
CA GLY A 17 17.30 -27.92 -50.73
C GLY A 17 16.84 -27.11 -49.51
N VAL A 18 15.56 -26.74 -49.41
CA VAL A 18 15.01 -26.30 -48.11
C VAL A 18 14.85 -27.57 -47.29
N ILE A 19 15.84 -27.87 -46.46
CA ILE A 19 15.71 -28.86 -45.41
C ILE A 19 14.77 -28.23 -44.37
N ILE A 20 13.47 -28.39 -44.58
CA ILE A 20 12.50 -28.29 -43.49
C ILE A 20 12.84 -29.47 -42.59
N SER A 21 13.71 -29.21 -41.61
CA SER A 21 13.86 -30.09 -40.46
C SER A 21 12.55 -29.98 -39.68
N CYS A 22 11.55 -30.76 -40.10
CA CYS A 22 10.51 -31.20 -39.19
C CYS A 22 11.19 -32.05 -38.12
N GLN A 23 11.66 -31.41 -37.06
CA GLN A 23 11.82 -32.13 -35.80
C GLN A 23 10.42 -32.59 -35.39
N PRO A 24 10.17 -33.90 -35.25
CA PRO A 24 8.92 -34.34 -34.66
C PRO A 24 8.88 -33.80 -33.24
N GLU A 25 7.84 -33.05 -32.87
CA GLU A 25 7.54 -32.71 -31.48
C GLU A 25 7.53 -34.02 -30.68
N SER A 26 8.61 -34.26 -29.92
CA SER A 26 8.70 -35.42 -29.05
C SER A 26 7.68 -35.22 -27.94
N LYS A 27 6.62 -36.04 -27.95
CA LYS A 27 5.64 -36.03 -26.85
C LYS A 27 6.38 -36.18 -25.51
N PRO A 28 6.04 -35.38 -24.49
CA PRO A 28 6.66 -35.51 -23.16
C PRO A 28 6.56 -36.94 -22.64
N ALA A 29 7.61 -37.42 -21.95
CA ALA A 29 7.71 -38.80 -21.47
C ALA A 29 6.74 -39.12 -20.31
N ILE A 30 6.22 -38.08 -19.64
CA ILE A 30 5.31 -38.17 -18.49
C ILE A 30 3.93 -37.67 -18.92
N GLU A 31 2.87 -38.22 -18.34
CA GLU A 31 1.51 -37.72 -18.57
C GLU A 31 1.31 -36.40 -17.80
N GLY A 32 0.78 -35.37 -18.45
CA GLY A 32 0.64 -34.04 -17.85
C GLY A 32 -0.14 -34.03 -16.53
N ASP A 33 -1.16 -34.89 -16.38
CA ASP A 33 -1.90 -35.03 -15.12
C ASP A 33 -0.99 -35.45 -13.95
N LYS A 34 -0.02 -36.34 -14.19
CA LYS A 34 0.95 -36.77 -13.16
C LYS A 34 1.92 -35.65 -12.81
N LEU A 35 2.26 -34.79 -13.76
CA LEU A 35 3.13 -33.63 -13.51
C LEU A 35 2.40 -32.60 -12.63
N ARG A 36 1.11 -32.34 -12.90
CA ARG A 36 0.26 -31.51 -12.05
C ARG A 36 0.08 -32.10 -10.63
N GLU A 37 -0.15 -33.41 -10.53
CA GLU A 37 -0.22 -34.09 -9.22
C GLU A 37 1.10 -33.98 -8.44
N TYR A 38 2.24 -34.10 -9.13
CA TYR A 38 3.55 -33.91 -8.52
C TYR A 38 3.74 -32.49 -8.00
N ALA A 39 3.37 -31.47 -8.78
CA ALA A 39 3.38 -30.07 -8.33
C ALA A 39 2.52 -29.87 -7.07
N GLY A 40 1.31 -30.44 -7.02
CA GLY A 40 0.46 -30.43 -5.83
C GLY A 40 1.10 -31.10 -4.61
N ALA A 41 1.82 -32.21 -4.81
CA ALA A 41 2.55 -32.91 -3.75
C ALA A 41 3.74 -32.08 -3.20
N LEU A 42 4.36 -31.24 -4.04
CA LEU A 42 5.39 -30.28 -3.64
C LEU A 42 4.79 -29.13 -2.82
N VAL A 43 3.66 -28.55 -3.24
CA VAL A 43 2.92 -27.52 -2.49
C VAL A 43 2.58 -28.00 -1.08
N ASN A 44 2.08 -29.24 -0.94
CA ASN A 44 1.73 -29.84 0.35
C ASN A 44 2.91 -30.05 1.31
N ARG A 45 4.14 -29.98 0.79
CA ARG A 45 5.39 -30.08 1.56
C ARG A 45 6.10 -28.73 1.68
N SER A 46 5.42 -27.64 1.33
CA SER A 46 5.95 -26.27 1.35
C SER A 46 7.15 -26.03 0.42
N LEU A 47 7.30 -26.85 -0.61
CA LEU A 47 8.34 -26.72 -1.64
C LEU A 47 7.82 -25.86 -2.80
N TYR A 48 7.57 -24.58 -2.50
CA TYR A 48 6.77 -23.71 -3.38
C TYR A 48 7.48 -23.33 -4.69
N GLU A 49 8.78 -22.99 -4.63
CA GLU A 49 9.55 -22.64 -5.83
C GLU A 49 9.63 -23.84 -6.80
N GLN A 50 9.90 -25.03 -6.29
CA GLN A 50 9.94 -26.25 -7.10
C GLN A 50 8.55 -26.61 -7.65
N ALA A 51 7.49 -26.36 -6.89
CA ALA A 51 6.13 -26.56 -7.38
C ALA A 51 5.79 -25.62 -8.54
N ILE A 52 6.22 -24.36 -8.47
CA ILE A 52 6.02 -23.37 -9.54
C ILE A 52 6.75 -23.79 -10.82
N GLU A 53 8.02 -24.20 -10.71
CA GLU A 53 8.80 -24.70 -11.85
C GLU A 53 8.07 -25.85 -12.57
N VAL A 54 7.56 -26.84 -11.82
CA VAL A 54 6.81 -27.96 -12.38
C VAL A 54 5.48 -27.52 -13.01
N TYR A 55 4.80 -26.51 -12.45
CA TYR A 55 3.59 -25.97 -13.06
C TYR A 55 3.88 -25.18 -14.36
N ASP A 56 5.00 -24.46 -14.42
CA ASP A 56 5.43 -23.77 -15.65
C ASP A 56 5.79 -24.80 -16.73
N ASP A 57 6.58 -25.84 -16.40
CA ASP A 57 6.87 -26.95 -17.31
C ASP A 57 5.57 -27.61 -17.82
N TYR A 58 4.59 -27.80 -16.93
CA TYR A 58 3.28 -28.33 -17.31
C TYR A 58 2.54 -27.44 -18.32
N LEU A 59 2.64 -26.12 -18.18
CA LEU A 59 2.00 -25.17 -19.10
C LEU A 59 2.75 -25.03 -20.43
N GLU A 60 4.07 -25.22 -20.44
CA GLU A 60 4.91 -25.10 -21.64
C GLU A 60 4.88 -26.36 -22.51
N ASP A 61 5.04 -27.53 -21.89
CA ASP A 61 5.26 -28.78 -22.61
C ASP A 61 3.98 -29.51 -23.02
N TYR A 62 2.83 -29.13 -22.44
CA TYR A 62 1.58 -29.86 -22.62
C TYR A 62 0.48 -29.00 -23.22
N LYS A 63 -0.35 -29.65 -24.05
CA LYS A 63 -1.57 -29.04 -24.56
C LYS A 63 -2.64 -29.01 -23.47
N VAL A 64 -2.66 -27.90 -22.73
CA VAL A 64 -3.64 -27.60 -21.68
C VAL A 64 -4.77 -26.74 -22.26
N ASP A 65 -6.03 -26.93 -21.85
CA ASP A 65 -7.12 -26.05 -22.28
C ASP A 65 -7.10 -24.69 -21.55
N LYS A 66 -7.80 -23.69 -22.09
CA LYS A 66 -7.74 -22.31 -21.55
C LYS A 66 -8.23 -22.17 -20.12
N THR A 67 -9.20 -22.99 -19.70
CA THR A 67 -9.73 -22.93 -18.33
C THR A 67 -8.66 -23.42 -17.37
N GLU A 68 -8.03 -24.55 -17.68
CA GLU A 68 -6.96 -25.10 -16.86
C GLU A 68 -5.70 -24.22 -16.89
N GLN A 69 -5.34 -23.64 -18.03
CA GLN A 69 -4.26 -22.64 -18.11
C GLN A 69 -4.51 -21.46 -17.18
N ALA A 70 -5.74 -20.93 -17.14
CA ALA A 70 -6.08 -19.84 -16.22
C ALA A 70 -5.98 -20.27 -14.75
N ASN A 71 -6.46 -21.48 -14.41
CA ASN A 71 -6.39 -22.03 -13.05
C ASN A 71 -4.93 -22.20 -12.58
N VAL A 72 -4.07 -22.80 -13.41
CA VAL A 72 -2.67 -23.05 -13.04
C VAL A 72 -1.90 -21.73 -12.91
N ASN A 73 -2.09 -20.76 -13.82
CA ASN A 73 -1.45 -19.45 -13.69
C ASN A 73 -1.93 -18.71 -12.43
N TYR A 74 -3.20 -18.83 -12.06
CA TYR A 74 -3.72 -18.28 -10.81
C TYR A 74 -3.09 -18.97 -9.59
N ILE A 75 -2.94 -20.30 -9.60
CA ILE A 75 -2.26 -21.06 -8.53
C ILE A 75 -0.82 -20.58 -8.35
N ILE A 76 -0.07 -20.42 -9.44
CA ILE A 76 1.31 -19.89 -9.39
C ILE A 76 1.32 -18.48 -8.78
N ALA A 77 0.40 -17.60 -9.21
CA ALA A 77 0.28 -16.25 -8.67
C ALA A 77 0.00 -16.26 -7.14
N ASP A 78 -0.89 -17.14 -6.67
CA ASP A 78 -1.22 -17.28 -5.25
C ASP A 78 -0.06 -17.86 -4.43
N LEU A 79 0.75 -18.78 -5.00
CA LEU A 79 1.97 -19.27 -4.36
C LEU A 79 2.98 -18.14 -4.16
N TYR A 80 3.21 -17.31 -5.19
CA TYR A 80 4.05 -16.13 -5.06
C TYR A 80 3.50 -15.14 -4.02
N PHE A 81 2.20 -14.86 -4.05
CA PHE A 81 1.56 -13.88 -3.17
C PHE A 81 1.51 -14.32 -1.71
N GLU A 82 0.95 -15.50 -1.43
CA GLU A 82 0.62 -15.96 -0.08
C GLU A 82 1.77 -16.69 0.62
N ARG A 83 2.66 -17.34 -0.15
CA ARG A 83 3.71 -18.21 0.42
C ARG A 83 5.09 -17.58 0.35
N LEU A 84 5.42 -16.98 -0.78
CA LEU A 84 6.75 -16.39 -1.01
C LEU A 84 6.81 -14.89 -0.70
N ASN A 85 5.65 -14.21 -0.61
CA ASN A 85 5.54 -12.75 -0.50
C ASN A 85 6.27 -12.00 -1.64
N ASP A 86 6.45 -12.65 -2.79
CA ASP A 86 6.98 -12.04 -4.00
C ASP A 86 5.82 -11.45 -4.80
N TYR A 87 5.47 -10.22 -4.43
CA TYR A 87 4.32 -9.53 -5.01
C TYR A 87 4.55 -9.08 -6.45
N GLU A 88 5.80 -8.95 -6.89
CA GLU A 88 6.14 -8.61 -8.28
C GLU A 88 5.87 -9.79 -9.21
N SER A 89 6.37 -10.99 -8.85
CA SER A 89 6.09 -12.22 -9.58
C SER A 89 4.60 -12.58 -9.53
N ALA A 90 3.96 -12.42 -8.36
CA ALA A 90 2.52 -12.61 -8.24
C ALA A 90 1.73 -11.71 -9.20
N LEU A 91 2.05 -10.41 -9.23
CA LEU A 91 1.41 -9.45 -10.13
C LEU A 91 1.58 -9.85 -11.60
N ALA A 92 2.76 -10.33 -12.01
CA ALA A 92 3.01 -10.77 -13.37
C ALA A 92 2.08 -11.93 -13.78
N TYR A 93 1.91 -12.95 -12.92
CA TYR A 93 1.01 -14.07 -13.21
C TYR A 93 -0.48 -13.67 -13.14
N TYR A 94 -0.89 -12.80 -12.22
CA TYR A 94 -2.26 -12.29 -12.22
C TYR A 94 -2.58 -11.48 -13.48
N LEU A 95 -1.65 -10.66 -13.96
CA LEU A 95 -1.79 -9.96 -15.25
C LEU A 95 -1.87 -10.93 -16.42
N LYS A 96 -1.10 -12.02 -16.40
CA LYS A 96 -1.20 -13.10 -17.40
C LYS A 96 -2.61 -13.70 -17.40
N VAL A 97 -3.21 -13.94 -16.24
CA VAL A 97 -4.61 -14.40 -16.14
C VAL A 97 -5.59 -13.38 -16.73
N LYS A 98 -5.50 -12.12 -16.31
CA LYS A 98 -6.38 -11.03 -16.77
C LYS A 98 -6.35 -10.85 -18.29
N HIS A 99 -5.15 -10.85 -18.88
CA HIS A 99 -4.98 -10.49 -20.30
C HIS A 99 -5.08 -11.67 -21.27
N LEU A 100 -4.69 -12.88 -20.87
CA LEU A 100 -4.72 -14.05 -21.75
C LEU A 100 -6.01 -14.86 -21.60
N TYR A 101 -6.67 -14.79 -20.44
CA TYR A 101 -7.89 -15.56 -20.14
C TYR A 101 -9.02 -14.68 -19.59
N PRO A 102 -9.43 -13.58 -20.28
CA PRO A 102 -10.41 -12.62 -19.79
C PRO A 102 -11.83 -13.20 -19.61
N GLU A 103 -12.13 -14.37 -20.17
CA GLU A 103 -13.41 -15.08 -20.00
C GLU A 103 -13.40 -16.06 -18.81
N SER A 104 -12.30 -16.12 -18.05
CA SER A 104 -12.18 -17.01 -16.88
C SER A 104 -13.12 -16.56 -15.76
N SER A 105 -13.70 -17.52 -15.04
CA SER A 105 -14.47 -17.25 -13.83
C SER A 105 -13.62 -16.66 -12.68
N LEU A 106 -12.29 -16.66 -12.82
CA LEU A 106 -11.34 -16.15 -11.83
C LEU A 106 -11.06 -14.64 -11.98
N ILE A 107 -11.61 -13.96 -12.99
CA ILE A 107 -11.24 -12.58 -13.31
C ILE A 107 -11.56 -11.60 -12.19
N ASP A 108 -12.71 -11.73 -11.54
CA ASP A 108 -13.08 -10.86 -10.43
C ASP A 108 -12.09 -10.96 -9.26
N GLU A 109 -11.65 -12.18 -8.95
CA GLU A 109 -10.69 -12.40 -7.86
C GLU A 109 -9.27 -11.99 -8.27
N THR A 110 -8.89 -12.29 -9.52
CA THR A 110 -7.62 -11.85 -10.13
C THR A 110 -7.47 -10.33 -10.06
N ASN A 111 -8.52 -9.59 -10.39
CA ASN A 111 -8.51 -8.12 -10.33
C ASN A 111 -8.28 -7.60 -8.89
N LYS A 112 -8.92 -8.21 -7.87
CA LYS A 112 -8.66 -7.84 -6.47
C LYS A 112 -7.23 -8.13 -6.07
N LYS A 113 -6.68 -9.28 -6.48
CA LYS A 113 -5.30 -9.67 -6.19
C LYS A 113 -4.28 -8.76 -6.88
N ILE A 114 -4.56 -8.26 -8.09
CA ILE A 114 -3.74 -7.25 -8.77
C ILE A 114 -3.66 -5.97 -7.94
N VAL A 115 -4.80 -5.45 -7.46
CA VAL A 115 -4.84 -4.28 -6.57
C VAL A 115 -4.03 -4.54 -5.31
N ALA A 116 -4.24 -5.69 -4.66
CA ALA A 116 -3.51 -6.06 -3.45
C ALA A 116 -1.99 -6.16 -3.69
N CYS A 117 -1.54 -6.70 -4.82
CA CYS A 117 -0.11 -6.73 -5.17
C CYS A 117 0.44 -5.30 -5.28
N LEU A 118 -0.25 -4.42 -6.00
CA LEU A 118 0.18 -3.04 -6.21
C LEU A 118 0.21 -2.23 -4.90
N GLU A 119 -0.73 -2.48 -3.99
CA GLU A 119 -0.72 -1.89 -2.64
C GLU A 119 0.47 -2.38 -1.81
N ARG A 120 0.78 -3.69 -1.84
CA ARG A 120 1.93 -4.26 -1.12
C ARG A 120 3.27 -3.79 -1.68
N LEU A 121 3.31 -3.47 -2.96
CA LEU A 121 4.47 -2.87 -3.64
C LEU A 121 4.55 -1.35 -3.46
N GLU A 122 3.65 -0.74 -2.69
CA GLU A 122 3.54 0.71 -2.50
C GLU A 122 3.34 1.51 -3.81
N ARG A 123 2.84 0.86 -4.87
CA ARG A 123 2.52 1.46 -6.17
C ARG A 123 1.10 2.02 -6.17
N SER A 124 0.86 3.02 -5.32
CA SER A 124 -0.50 3.51 -5.03
C SER A 124 -1.26 4.06 -6.25
N GLU A 125 -0.57 4.66 -7.23
CA GLU A 125 -1.22 5.14 -8.46
C GLU A 125 -1.71 3.98 -9.33
N ASP A 126 -0.85 2.98 -9.52
CA ASP A 126 -1.20 1.78 -10.28
C ASP A 126 -2.28 0.98 -9.57
N ALA A 127 -2.25 0.90 -8.24
CA ALA A 127 -3.29 0.25 -7.44
C ALA A 127 -4.63 0.95 -7.61
N GLN A 128 -4.65 2.29 -7.60
CA GLN A 128 -5.85 3.07 -7.85
C GLN A 128 -6.37 2.86 -9.28
N GLN A 129 -5.49 2.88 -10.28
CA GLN A 129 -5.87 2.61 -11.66
C GLN A 129 -6.43 1.19 -11.83
N ALA A 130 -5.78 0.18 -11.25
CA ALA A 130 -6.22 -1.20 -11.33
C ALA A 130 -7.56 -1.40 -10.59
N LEU A 131 -7.77 -0.69 -9.49
CA LEU A 131 -9.05 -0.68 -8.78
C LEU A 131 -10.13 -0.02 -9.64
N ASP A 132 -9.82 1.08 -10.31
CA ASP A 132 -10.74 1.77 -11.22
C ASP A 132 -11.12 0.86 -12.40
N GLU A 133 -10.16 0.16 -12.99
CA GLU A 133 -10.39 -0.85 -14.03
C GLU A 133 -11.23 -2.04 -13.53
N ALA A 134 -10.98 -2.52 -12.31
CA ALA A 134 -11.69 -3.65 -11.71
C ALA A 134 -13.14 -3.32 -11.34
N VAL A 135 -13.40 -2.05 -11.00
CA VAL A 135 -14.72 -1.55 -10.58
C VAL A 135 -15.59 -1.18 -11.79
N GLN A 136 -15.03 -1.04 -13.00
CA GLN A 136 -15.76 -0.46 -14.12
C GLN A 136 -15.92 -1.34 -15.36
N LEU A 137 -17.11 -1.92 -15.44
CA LEU A 137 -17.97 -1.67 -16.59
C LEU A 137 -18.32 -0.16 -16.59
N ASP A 138 -17.82 0.58 -17.59
CA ASP A 138 -18.05 2.00 -17.94
C ASP A 138 -17.22 3.11 -17.22
N PRO A 139 -16.21 3.71 -17.91
CA PRO A 139 -15.34 4.82 -17.50
C PRO A 139 -16.00 6.14 -17.06
N SER A 140 -17.33 6.29 -17.16
CA SER A 140 -18.01 7.53 -16.75
C SER A 140 -18.33 7.61 -15.26
N ASP A 141 -18.22 6.52 -14.51
CA ASP A 141 -18.62 6.45 -13.09
C ASP A 141 -17.42 6.47 -12.11
N VAL A 142 -16.22 6.95 -12.53
CA VAL A 142 -14.98 6.93 -11.71
C VAL A 142 -14.97 8.05 -10.66
N GLN A 143 -16.09 8.26 -10.01
CA GLN A 143 -16.08 8.86 -8.69
C GLN A 143 -16.98 8.02 -7.85
N LYS A 144 -16.48 7.59 -6.69
CA LYS A 144 -17.32 7.29 -5.53
C LYS A 144 -18.09 8.57 -5.19
N LYS A 145 -19.14 8.85 -5.95
CA LYS A 145 -20.09 9.91 -5.69
C LYS A 145 -20.77 9.49 -4.41
N ARG A 146 -20.35 10.08 -3.30
CA ARG A 146 -21.18 10.02 -2.10
C ARG A 146 -22.55 10.60 -2.46
N PRO A 147 -23.64 10.07 -1.90
CA PRO A 147 -24.98 10.48 -2.30
C PRO A 147 -25.17 12.00 -2.16
N GLY A 148 -25.97 12.60 -3.03
CA GLY A 148 -26.29 14.02 -2.99
C GLY A 148 -26.18 14.71 -4.35
N GLU A 149 -26.67 15.95 -4.42
CA GLU A 149 -26.59 16.78 -5.62
C GLU A 149 -25.16 17.17 -5.96
N VAL A 150 -24.88 17.40 -7.24
CA VAL A 150 -23.57 17.89 -7.71
C VAL A 150 -23.43 19.35 -7.31
N VAL A 151 -22.43 19.65 -6.47
CA VAL A 151 -22.16 21.00 -5.96
C VAL A 151 -20.99 21.68 -6.68
N ALA A 152 -20.10 20.92 -7.34
CA ALA A 152 -19.06 21.46 -8.21
C ALA A 152 -18.63 20.45 -9.30
N ARG A 153 -17.96 20.93 -10.35
CA ARG A 153 -17.40 20.10 -11.42
C ARG A 153 -16.02 20.60 -11.86
N ILE A 154 -15.05 19.69 -11.97
CA ILE A 154 -13.69 19.90 -12.48
C ILE A 154 -13.53 19.05 -13.76
N GLY A 155 -13.73 19.64 -14.94
CA GLY A 155 -13.75 18.88 -16.19
C GLY A 155 -14.87 17.82 -16.19
N LYS A 156 -14.52 16.54 -16.20
CA LYS A 156 -15.48 15.41 -16.08
C LYS A 156 -15.72 14.96 -14.62
N ARG A 157 -14.93 15.47 -13.66
CA ARG A 157 -15.04 15.12 -12.24
C ARG A 157 -16.12 15.96 -11.55
N GLU A 158 -17.13 15.33 -11.01
CA GLU A 158 -18.20 15.91 -10.21
C GLU A 158 -17.91 15.77 -8.71
N ILE A 159 -18.19 16.82 -7.95
CA ILE A 159 -18.10 16.83 -6.50
C ILE A 159 -19.54 16.93 -5.99
N THR A 160 -19.99 15.95 -5.21
CA THR A 160 -21.35 15.94 -4.67
C THR A 160 -21.42 16.58 -3.29
N GLN A 161 -22.64 16.87 -2.82
CA GLN A 161 -22.88 17.30 -1.44
C GLN A 161 -22.31 16.30 -0.42
N GLY A 162 -22.43 15.00 -0.68
CA GLY A 162 -21.86 13.96 0.19
C GLY A 162 -20.33 13.99 0.23
N ASP A 163 -19.68 14.35 -0.88
CA ASP A 163 -18.22 14.51 -0.92
C ASP A 163 -17.77 15.72 -0.11
N LEU A 164 -18.48 16.84 -0.25
CA LEU A 164 -18.24 18.04 0.54
C LEU A 164 -18.36 17.77 2.05
N ASP A 165 -19.45 17.15 2.48
CA ASP A 165 -19.67 16.84 3.90
C ASP A 165 -18.63 15.84 4.43
N PHE A 166 -18.19 14.88 3.61
CA PHE A 166 -17.11 13.97 3.99
C PHE A 166 -15.78 14.70 4.19
N GLN A 167 -15.41 15.64 3.33
CA GLN A 167 -14.16 16.39 3.52
C GLN A 167 -14.22 17.27 4.77
N ILE A 168 -15.37 17.89 5.05
CA ILE A 168 -15.58 18.63 6.30
C ILE A 168 -15.47 17.68 7.51
N SER A 169 -15.97 16.45 7.41
CA SER A 169 -15.95 15.49 8.53
C SER A 169 -14.54 15.09 9.00
N LYS A 170 -13.54 15.19 8.11
CA LYS A 170 -12.12 14.90 8.41
C LYS A 170 -11.44 16.00 9.22
N LEU A 171 -12.02 17.20 9.25
CA LEU A 171 -11.43 18.31 9.98
C LEU A 171 -11.55 18.07 11.50
N PRO A 172 -10.62 18.62 12.31
CA PRO A 172 -10.73 18.57 13.76
C PRO A 172 -12.09 19.09 14.25
N PRO A 173 -12.67 18.54 15.33
CA PRO A 173 -14.00 18.93 15.82
C PRO A 173 -14.19 20.44 15.97
N SER A 174 -13.18 21.15 16.50
CA SER A 174 -13.17 22.61 16.69
C SER A 174 -13.26 23.41 15.39
N VAL A 175 -12.81 22.83 14.27
CA VAL A 175 -12.82 23.44 12.94
C VAL A 175 -14.13 23.13 12.22
N ARG A 176 -14.69 21.92 12.42
CA ARG A 176 -15.99 21.53 11.84
C ARG A 176 -17.12 22.48 12.21
N ASP A 177 -17.10 22.98 13.45
CA ASP A 177 -18.13 23.90 13.97
C ASP A 177 -18.19 25.24 13.22
N GLN A 178 -17.17 25.57 12.43
CA GLN A 178 -17.11 26.78 11.61
C GLN A 178 -17.83 26.64 10.26
N PHE A 179 -18.28 25.44 9.88
CA PHE A 179 -18.93 25.17 8.58
C PHE A 179 -20.41 24.81 8.73
N LYS A 180 -21.16 25.65 9.44
CA LYS A 180 -22.59 25.44 9.73
C LYS A 180 -23.52 26.09 8.72
N THR A 181 -23.09 27.21 8.12
CA THR A 181 -23.90 27.95 7.15
C THR A 181 -23.55 27.57 5.71
N THR A 182 -24.50 27.77 4.80
CA THR A 182 -24.30 27.55 3.36
C THR A 182 -23.13 28.36 2.81
N GLU A 183 -22.94 29.60 3.26
CA GLU A 183 -21.84 30.46 2.81
C GLU A 183 -20.47 29.89 3.21
N GLN A 184 -20.31 29.44 4.46
CA GLN A 184 -19.07 28.82 4.94
C GLN A 184 -18.77 27.54 4.19
N LYS A 185 -19.77 26.68 3.95
CA LYS A 185 -19.62 25.46 3.15
C LYS A 185 -19.22 25.77 1.71
N LEU A 186 -19.78 26.83 1.12
CA LEU A 186 -19.43 27.26 -0.24
C LEU A 186 -17.99 27.77 -0.32
N ASN A 187 -17.52 28.52 0.68
CA ASN A 187 -16.12 28.96 0.73
C ASN A 187 -15.17 27.77 0.88
N PHE A 188 -15.49 26.81 1.76
CA PHE A 188 -14.73 25.57 1.86
C PHE A 188 -14.71 24.79 0.53
N LEU A 189 -15.85 24.67 -0.15
CA LEU A 189 -15.92 24.00 -1.44
C LEU A 189 -15.03 24.68 -2.49
N ARG A 190 -14.98 26.02 -2.52
CA ARG A 190 -14.09 26.78 -3.41
C ARG A 190 -12.62 26.50 -3.11
N GLU A 191 -12.22 26.51 -1.83
CA GLU A 191 -10.85 26.21 -1.40
C GLU A 191 -10.46 24.77 -1.72
N TYR A 192 -11.37 23.83 -1.50
CA TYR A 192 -11.19 22.42 -1.85
C TYR A 192 -10.97 22.26 -3.35
N VAL A 193 -11.84 22.84 -4.19
CA VAL A 193 -11.69 22.81 -5.66
C VAL A 193 -10.38 23.46 -6.10
N ALA A 194 -9.99 24.58 -5.50
CA ALA A 194 -8.72 25.23 -5.81
C ALA A 194 -7.52 24.33 -5.49
N THR A 195 -7.54 23.66 -4.33
CA THR A 195 -6.50 22.71 -3.92
C THR A 195 -6.38 21.54 -4.90
N GLU A 196 -7.51 20.97 -5.31
CA GLU A 196 -7.58 19.91 -6.31
C GLU A 196 -6.97 20.32 -7.65
N LEU A 197 -7.29 21.53 -8.12
CA LEU A 197 -6.72 22.08 -9.36
C LEU A 197 -5.20 22.30 -9.27
N LEU A 198 -4.70 22.77 -8.11
CA LEU A 198 -3.27 22.92 -7.85
C LEU A 198 -2.57 21.57 -7.81
N PHE A 199 -3.18 20.57 -7.16
CA PHE A 199 -2.66 19.21 -7.13
C PHE A 199 -2.58 18.60 -8.54
N ASP A 200 -3.65 18.70 -9.33
CA ASP A 200 -3.66 18.23 -10.72
C ASP A 200 -2.59 18.93 -11.58
N THR A 201 -2.26 20.19 -11.25
CA THR A 201 -1.20 20.96 -11.91
C THR A 201 0.18 20.47 -11.47
N ALA A 202 0.39 20.21 -10.17
CA ALA A 202 1.62 19.62 -9.64
C ALA A 202 1.91 18.24 -10.24
N LYS A 203 0.88 17.38 -10.36
CA LYS A 203 0.99 16.09 -11.06
C LYS A 203 1.41 16.26 -12.52
N ARG A 204 0.78 17.18 -13.25
CA ARG A 204 1.18 17.48 -14.64
C ARG A 204 2.59 18.05 -14.76
N ALA A 205 3.10 18.69 -13.71
CA ALA A 205 4.48 19.14 -13.61
C ALA A 205 5.47 18.02 -13.23
N GLY A 206 4.99 16.80 -12.93
CA GLY A 206 5.84 15.65 -12.59
C GLY A 206 6.34 15.64 -11.14
N PHE A 207 5.73 16.42 -10.23
CA PHE A 207 6.15 16.49 -8.83
C PHE A 207 5.86 15.21 -8.04
N ASP A 208 5.03 14.31 -8.57
CA ASP A 208 4.88 12.93 -8.09
C ASP A 208 6.17 12.10 -8.18
N LYS A 209 7.11 12.51 -9.05
CA LYS A 209 8.41 11.86 -9.27
C LYS A 209 9.58 12.67 -8.72
N ASP A 210 9.29 13.81 -8.10
CA ASP A 210 10.31 14.65 -7.52
C ASP A 210 10.90 13.98 -6.26
N PRO A 211 12.23 13.82 -6.15
CA PRO A 211 12.83 13.14 -5.00
C PRO A 211 12.54 13.79 -3.65
N GLU A 212 12.40 15.12 -3.58
CA GLU A 212 12.09 15.83 -2.34
C GLU A 212 10.63 15.56 -1.91
N VAL A 213 9.71 15.51 -2.87
CA VAL A 213 8.31 15.17 -2.62
C VAL A 213 8.16 13.72 -2.18
N ILE A 214 8.85 12.78 -2.83
CA ILE A 214 8.84 11.36 -2.48
C ILE A 214 9.39 11.16 -1.06
N GLU A 215 10.55 11.74 -0.76
CA GLU A 215 11.16 11.62 0.56
C GLU A 215 10.28 12.29 1.63
N GLY A 216 9.74 13.47 1.35
CA GLY A 216 8.82 14.17 2.24
C GLY A 216 7.57 13.34 2.55
N ALA A 217 6.97 12.71 1.54
CA ALA A 217 5.82 11.82 1.70
C ALA A 217 6.18 10.57 2.54
N PHE A 218 7.35 9.97 2.29
CA PHE A 218 7.86 8.84 3.06
C PHE A 218 8.03 9.21 4.54
N GLN A 219 8.68 10.33 4.84
CA GLN A 219 8.88 10.79 6.21
C GLN A 219 7.56 11.16 6.89
N ALA A 220 6.62 11.78 6.18
CA ALA A 220 5.29 12.07 6.71
C ALA A 220 4.52 10.79 7.07
N LYS A 221 4.53 9.77 6.18
CA LYS A 221 3.94 8.45 6.44
C LYS A 221 4.57 7.81 7.67
N LYS A 222 5.91 7.77 7.75
CA LYS A 222 6.65 7.24 8.90
C LYS A 222 6.25 7.94 10.20
N SER A 223 6.18 9.28 10.21
CA SER A 223 5.79 10.07 11.38
C SER A 223 4.36 9.74 11.84
N LEU A 224 3.40 9.66 10.91
CA LEU A 224 2.02 9.30 11.24
C LEU A 224 1.89 7.88 11.82
N MET A 225 2.65 6.92 11.27
CA MET A 225 2.69 5.54 11.79
C MET A 225 3.23 5.49 13.21
N VAL A 226 4.31 6.21 13.49
CA VAL A 226 4.89 6.32 14.84
C VAL A 226 3.89 6.97 15.79
N GLN A 227 3.28 8.09 15.41
CA GLN A 227 2.28 8.78 16.24
C GLN A 227 1.09 7.86 16.57
N LYS A 228 0.59 7.12 15.60
CA LYS A 228 -0.50 6.16 15.80
C LYS A 228 -0.09 5.04 16.76
N LEU A 229 1.11 4.48 16.59
CA LEU A 229 1.64 3.45 17.48
C LEU A 229 1.76 3.97 18.92
N LEU A 230 2.27 5.19 19.11
CA LEU A 230 2.41 5.80 20.43
C LEU A 230 1.06 6.08 21.08
N ALA A 231 0.06 6.56 20.32
CA ALA A 231 -1.29 6.72 20.82
C ALA A 231 -1.88 5.40 21.32
N ASP A 232 -1.71 4.32 20.55
CA ASP A 232 -2.29 3.02 20.87
C ASP A 232 -1.54 2.27 21.98
N ARG A 233 -0.21 2.39 22.05
CA ARG A 233 0.64 1.57 22.94
C ARG A 233 1.15 2.30 24.19
N VAL A 234 1.28 3.63 24.13
CA VAL A 234 1.81 4.46 25.21
C VAL A 234 0.70 5.29 25.84
N ALA A 235 0.01 6.14 25.07
CA ALA A 235 -1.00 7.04 25.62
C ALA A 235 -2.16 6.27 26.29
N ALA A 236 -2.58 5.14 25.72
CA ALA A 236 -3.59 4.27 26.33
C ALA A 236 -3.19 3.73 27.73
N LYS A 237 -1.89 3.57 28.00
CA LYS A 237 -1.37 3.12 29.30
C LYS A 237 -1.08 4.26 30.28
N ALA A 238 -1.01 5.49 29.78
CA ALA A 238 -0.74 6.69 30.57
C ALA A 238 -2.01 7.28 31.23
N ARG A 239 -3.15 6.58 31.15
CA ARG A 239 -4.39 7.00 31.81
C ARG A 239 -4.18 7.13 33.32
N VAL A 240 -4.64 8.25 33.86
CA VAL A 240 -4.54 8.58 35.29
C VAL A 240 -5.86 8.22 35.97
N GLU A 241 -5.77 7.43 37.03
CA GLU A 241 -6.90 7.14 37.93
C GLU A 241 -6.86 8.08 39.15
N GLU A 242 -7.99 8.24 39.83
CA GLU A 242 -8.12 9.20 40.95
C GLU A 242 -7.17 8.88 42.12
N ASP A 243 -7.02 7.60 42.46
CA ASP A 243 -6.09 7.14 43.50
C ASP A 243 -4.62 7.44 43.15
N ASP A 244 -4.26 7.42 41.85
CA ASP A 244 -2.91 7.75 41.39
C ASP A 244 -2.59 9.24 41.61
N LEU A 245 -3.59 10.12 41.45
CA LEU A 245 -3.44 11.57 41.65
C LEU A 245 -3.13 11.89 43.10
N GLU A 246 -3.87 11.29 44.04
CA GLU A 246 -3.64 11.52 45.46
C GLU A 246 -2.25 11.05 45.87
N LEU A 247 -1.86 9.84 45.46
CA LEU A 247 -0.53 9.29 45.76
C LEU A 247 0.58 10.18 45.18
N TYR A 248 0.43 10.60 43.92
CA TYR A 248 1.42 11.43 43.25
C TYR A 248 1.53 12.80 43.90
N TYR A 249 0.41 13.46 44.20
CA TYR A 249 0.42 14.73 44.92
C TYR A 249 1.06 14.61 46.30
N GLN A 250 0.75 13.55 47.07
CA GLN A 250 1.35 13.33 48.39
C GLN A 250 2.88 13.14 48.31
N ALA A 251 3.36 12.45 47.28
CA ALA A 251 4.80 12.24 47.06
C ALA A 251 5.53 13.49 46.54
N HIS A 252 4.79 14.45 45.95
CA HIS A 252 5.32 15.62 45.28
C HIS A 252 4.79 16.95 45.86
N LYS A 253 4.35 16.97 47.13
CA LYS A 253 3.70 18.16 47.74
C LYS A 253 4.51 19.43 47.60
N ASP A 254 5.82 19.35 47.78
CA ASP A 254 6.74 20.49 47.72
C ASP A 254 6.80 21.12 46.31
N ASP A 255 6.47 20.37 45.25
CA ASP A 255 6.46 20.85 43.86
C ASP A 255 5.26 21.78 43.60
N TYR A 256 4.17 21.61 44.36
CA TYR A 256 2.92 22.37 44.21
C TYR A 256 2.71 23.46 45.27
N ALA A 257 3.62 23.54 46.25
CA ALA A 257 3.58 24.53 47.31
C ALA A 257 3.95 25.93 46.79
N GLU A 258 3.33 26.95 47.37
CA GLU A 258 3.69 28.34 47.15
C GLU A 258 5.01 28.65 47.86
N LYS A 259 5.98 29.22 47.15
CA LYS A 259 7.33 29.51 47.66
C LYS A 259 7.64 31.00 47.57
N ASP A 260 8.43 31.51 48.52
CA ASP A 260 8.96 32.87 48.49
C ASP A 260 10.12 33.01 47.46
N GLU A 261 10.68 34.21 47.32
CA GLU A 261 11.82 34.48 46.43
C GLU A 261 13.09 33.70 46.80
N GLU A 262 13.16 33.19 48.03
CA GLU A 262 14.28 32.43 48.58
C GLU A 262 14.05 30.91 48.44
N GLY A 263 12.87 30.48 47.97
CA GLY A 263 12.49 29.09 47.73
C GLY A 263 11.87 28.38 48.94
N ASN A 264 11.60 29.07 50.05
CA ASN A 264 10.95 28.48 51.22
C ASN A 264 9.45 28.36 51.01
N ILE A 265 8.85 27.28 51.51
CA ILE A 265 7.41 27.04 51.41
C ILE A 265 6.64 28.03 52.31
N VAL A 266 5.79 28.84 51.69
CA VAL A 266 4.92 29.83 52.34
C VAL A 266 3.51 29.27 52.53
N ARG A 267 3.03 28.43 51.60
CA ARG A 267 1.70 27.81 51.67
C ARG A 267 1.64 26.47 50.94
N GLU A 268 1.13 25.45 51.61
CA GLU A 268 0.74 24.18 50.96
C GLU A 268 -0.63 24.34 50.30
N LYS A 269 -0.69 24.15 48.97
CA LYS A 269 -1.95 24.13 48.20
C LYS A 269 -2.56 22.75 48.27
N SER A 270 -3.86 22.64 48.47
CA SER A 270 -4.55 21.34 48.51
C SER A 270 -4.62 20.67 47.13
N LEU A 271 -4.80 19.34 47.08
CA LEU A 271 -4.95 18.60 45.82
C LEU A 271 -6.06 19.18 44.93
N GLN A 272 -7.18 19.63 45.50
CA GLN A 272 -8.26 20.26 44.73
C GLN A 272 -7.81 21.55 44.02
N GLU A 273 -6.92 22.33 44.63
CA GLU A 273 -6.42 23.57 44.03
C GLU A 273 -5.45 23.33 42.87
N VAL A 274 -4.74 22.19 42.88
CA VAL A 274 -3.70 21.87 41.90
C VAL A 274 -4.01 20.62 41.06
N GLN A 275 -5.25 20.11 41.11
CA GLN A 275 -5.62 18.82 40.53
C GLN A 275 -5.30 18.73 39.03
N GLU A 276 -5.57 19.78 38.26
CA GLU A 276 -5.27 19.82 36.82
C GLU A 276 -3.76 19.81 36.53
N GLU A 277 -2.97 20.47 37.37
CA GLU A 277 -1.51 20.51 37.25
C GLU A 277 -0.90 19.16 37.60
N VAL A 278 -1.28 18.61 38.76
CA VAL A 278 -0.91 17.26 39.21
C VAL A 278 -1.29 16.21 38.15
N ALA A 279 -2.49 16.29 37.58
CA ALA A 279 -2.94 15.36 36.54
C ALA A 279 -2.10 15.47 35.26
N ARG A 280 -1.76 16.69 34.83
CA ARG A 280 -0.92 16.92 33.66
C ARG A 280 0.49 16.37 33.86
N ASP A 281 1.08 16.64 35.02
CA ASP A 281 2.43 16.17 35.35
C ASP A 281 2.49 14.66 35.50
N LEU A 282 1.53 14.06 36.19
CA LEU A 282 1.42 12.61 36.31
C LEU A 282 1.18 11.95 34.95
N THR A 283 0.31 12.51 34.10
CA THR A 283 0.08 12.00 32.74
C THR A 283 1.36 12.04 31.91
N ARG A 284 2.10 13.16 31.97
CA ARG A 284 3.40 13.30 31.29
C ARG A 284 4.41 12.28 31.80
N LYS A 285 4.49 12.08 33.12
CA LYS A 285 5.39 11.09 33.73
C LYS A 285 5.03 9.68 33.28
N LYS A 286 3.78 9.24 33.44
CA LYS A 286 3.32 7.91 33.02
C LYS A 286 3.55 7.69 31.53
N TYR A 287 3.36 8.72 30.70
CA TYR A 287 3.66 8.66 29.27
C TYR A 287 5.15 8.41 29.00
N MET A 288 6.04 9.19 29.62
CA MET A 288 7.49 9.06 29.44
C MET A 288 7.99 7.70 29.94
N ASP A 289 7.54 7.26 31.11
CA ASP A 289 7.91 5.96 31.68
C ASP A 289 7.45 4.80 30.76
N ALA A 290 6.21 4.87 30.25
CA ALA A 290 5.68 3.86 29.33
C ALA A 290 6.38 3.89 27.95
N TYR A 291 6.73 5.07 27.44
CA TYR A 291 7.50 5.24 26.21
C TYR A 291 8.88 4.62 26.37
N GLN A 292 9.60 4.98 27.43
CA GLN A 292 10.96 4.52 27.67
C GLN A 292 11.02 3.00 27.85
N ALA A 293 10.11 2.43 28.65
CA ALA A 293 10.00 0.97 28.80
C ALA A 293 9.71 0.25 27.47
N MET A 294 8.90 0.85 26.61
CA MET A 294 8.62 0.31 25.27
C MET A 294 9.87 0.34 24.38
N ILE A 295 10.56 1.47 24.34
CA ILE A 295 11.78 1.63 23.52
C ILE A 295 12.90 0.72 24.01
N GLU A 296 13.18 0.66 25.31
CA GLU A 296 14.19 -0.22 25.89
C GLU A 296 13.93 -1.69 25.52
N LYS A 297 12.67 -2.14 25.63
CA LYS A 297 12.29 -3.48 25.21
C LYS A 297 12.54 -3.73 23.72
N MET A 298 12.20 -2.75 22.86
CA MET A 298 12.42 -2.87 21.41
C MET A 298 13.91 -2.90 21.07
N LEU A 299 14.72 -2.02 21.65
CA LEU A 299 16.17 -1.99 21.45
C LEU A 299 16.82 -3.32 21.82
N LEU A 300 16.39 -3.93 22.93
CA LEU A 300 16.86 -5.25 23.35
C LEU A 300 16.40 -6.39 22.42
N THR A 301 15.15 -6.33 21.95
CA THR A 301 14.57 -7.38 21.08
C THR A 301 15.22 -7.38 19.70
N GLU A 302 15.54 -6.19 19.19
CA GLU A 302 16.12 -5.99 17.86
C GLU A 302 17.66 -5.95 17.87
N ASP A 303 18.30 -6.29 19.00
CA ASP A 303 19.76 -6.31 19.19
C ASP A 303 20.45 -5.02 18.71
N VAL A 304 19.88 -3.87 19.07
CA VAL A 304 20.38 -2.56 18.61
C VAL A 304 21.69 -2.20 19.33
N GLN A 305 22.72 -1.91 18.53
CA GLN A 305 24.03 -1.50 19.03
C GLN A 305 24.31 -0.03 18.70
N PHE A 306 24.60 0.78 19.73
CA PHE A 306 25.01 2.17 19.57
C PHE A 306 26.53 2.31 19.63
N PHE A 307 27.12 2.92 18.60
CA PHE A 307 28.55 3.23 18.54
C PHE A 307 28.82 4.68 18.97
N GLU A 308 28.59 4.97 20.24
CA GLU A 308 28.61 6.34 20.80
C GLU A 308 29.91 7.11 20.50
N SER A 309 31.06 6.43 20.57
CA SER A 309 32.38 7.02 20.29
C SER A 309 32.58 7.50 18.84
N ARG A 310 31.63 7.20 17.95
CA ARG A 310 31.66 7.60 16.53
C ARG A 310 30.64 8.69 16.18
N VAL A 311 29.84 9.13 17.15
CA VAL A 311 28.92 10.25 16.99
C VAL A 311 29.70 11.54 17.26
N GLN A 312 29.81 12.41 16.25
CA GLN A 312 30.50 13.71 16.35
C GLN A 312 29.55 14.81 16.80
#